data_AF-A0A524NSP0-F1
#
_entry.id   AF-A0A524NSP0-F1
#
_cell.length_a   1.000
_cell.length_b   1.000
_cell.length_c   1.000
_cell.angle_alpha   90.00
_cell.angle_beta   90.00
_cell.angle_gamma   90.00
#
_symmetry.space_group_name_H-M   'P 1'
#
loop_
_entity.id
_entity.type
_entity.pdbx_description
1 polymer ?
#
loop_
_entity_poly.entity_id
_entity_poly.type
_entity_poly.pdbx_seq_one_letter_code
_entity_poly.pdbx_strand_id
1 'polypeptide(L)'
;MSGRLKIRLILAVVWIPSILLAQQKGSIPQIVEELLYRNETSQIPEEVFEMLEESAYILLNLNNASPEQLEASGLFTPFQVHQLIRYRDRFGAIYSIYELAALPGFDASKLPDLETCLELTPGPGAPVKKRSKHMVMVDMGLSHPESVAYQVDPDDQGEKVYTGSPLRTTLRIRSQAGNHLSMGLTYEKDAGEKAFYMGKPQFLSGYLHYQGNRNIKQLVAGTFQLNQGLGLVNGSGFFHHPASIRINQQTLSLLRPYASKTEQRFERGMACQFAWNRFQLLTWASHTYQDLSPVSLAGDPKEIKWWEHQRTTGLHRTSGELEGRDLAARISGGIQLIYRHREFALGMMTGTERMGITKKGNAILGNKFDPVIHHTASLHA
;
A
#
# COMPACT_ATOMS: atom_id res chain seq x y z
N MET A 1 28.47 47.94 -20.93
CA MET A 1 28.99 47.28 -19.71
C MET A 1 27.80 46.79 -18.88
N SER A 2 27.85 45.52 -18.47
CA SER A 2 27.03 44.82 -17.44
C SER A 2 25.50 44.97 -17.56
N GLY A 3 24.70 43.96 -17.92
CA GLY A 3 24.87 42.53 -17.69
C GLY A 3 24.55 42.19 -16.23
N ARG A 4 23.49 41.39 -16.04
CA ARG A 4 23.02 40.71 -14.80
C ARG A 4 21.86 41.38 -14.05
N LEU A 5 20.66 41.20 -14.58
CA LEU A 5 19.41 41.30 -13.81
C LEU A 5 18.52 40.06 -14.07
N LYS A 6 19.05 38.87 -13.77
CA LYS A 6 18.28 37.64 -13.57
C LYS A 6 19.03 36.82 -12.51
N ILE A 7 18.30 36.19 -11.60
CA ILE A 7 18.76 35.36 -10.47
C ILE A 7 18.97 36.13 -9.15
N ARG A 8 17.85 36.45 -8.48
CA ARG A 8 17.80 36.61 -7.00
C ARG A 8 16.44 36.12 -6.49
N LEU A 9 16.13 34.85 -6.73
CA LEU A 9 14.95 34.18 -6.16
C LEU A 9 15.22 32.70 -5.92
N ILE A 10 16.44 32.35 -5.47
CA ILE A 10 16.80 31.02 -4.98
C ILE A 10 17.90 31.23 -3.95
N LEU A 11 17.55 31.38 -2.67
CA LEU A 11 18.37 31.14 -1.46
C LEU A 11 17.68 31.74 -0.22
N ALA A 12 16.42 31.35 -0.01
CA ALA A 12 15.82 31.33 1.31
C ALA A 12 15.57 29.85 1.65
N VAL A 13 16.65 29.06 1.62
CA VAL A 13 16.68 27.78 2.33
C VAL A 13 16.66 28.15 3.80
N VAL A 14 15.48 28.04 4.37
CA VAL A 14 15.21 28.20 5.80
C VAL A 14 16.24 27.36 6.54
N TRP A 15 17.14 28.05 7.23
CA TRP A 15 18.07 27.48 8.19
C TRP A 15 17.22 27.07 9.40
N ILE A 16 16.59 25.90 9.34
CA ILE A 16 15.95 25.28 10.49
C ILE A 16 17.07 24.55 11.24
N PRO A 17 17.42 24.95 12.47
CA PRO A 17 18.32 24.16 13.29
C PRO A 17 17.60 22.85 13.65
N SER A 18 17.97 21.78 12.95
CA SER A 18 17.54 20.41 13.24
C SER A 18 18.22 19.94 14.51
N ILE A 19 17.57 20.19 15.66
CA ILE A 19 17.81 19.42 16.87
C ILE A 19 17.18 18.05 16.63
N LEU A 20 17.99 17.11 16.14
CA LEU A 20 17.65 15.70 16.04
C LEU A 20 17.64 15.11 17.45
N LEU A 21 16.48 15.17 18.11
CA LEU A 21 16.18 14.29 19.23
C LEU A 21 15.79 12.92 18.65
N ALA A 22 16.77 12.04 18.51
CA ALA A 22 16.51 10.62 18.31
C ALA A 22 15.91 10.06 19.62
N GLN A 23 14.58 10.09 19.74
CA GLN A 23 13.87 9.29 20.74
C GLN A 23 13.62 7.91 20.12
N GLN A 24 14.46 6.94 20.50
CA GLN A 24 14.20 5.53 20.21
C GLN A 24 13.13 5.03 21.20
N LYS A 25 11.86 5.25 20.89
CA LYS A 25 10.73 4.71 21.64
C LYS A 25 10.45 3.29 21.13
N GLY A 26 11.12 2.28 21.73
CA GLY A 26 10.90 0.85 21.46
C GLY A 26 11.23 0.41 20.03
N SER A 27 12.04 -0.63 19.86
CA SER A 27 12.29 -1.18 18.52
C SER A 27 11.03 -1.85 17.99
N ILE A 28 10.24 -1.10 17.23
CA ILE A 28 9.16 -1.60 16.34
C ILE A 28 9.57 -2.91 15.62
N PRO A 29 10.83 -3.10 15.16
CA PRO A 29 11.26 -4.36 14.57
C PRO A 29 11.05 -5.60 15.44
N GLN A 30 11.22 -5.51 16.77
CA GLN A 30 11.11 -6.67 17.67
C GLN A 30 9.66 -7.07 17.95
N ILE A 31 8.75 -6.10 18.12
CA ILE A 31 7.31 -6.37 18.29
C ILE A 31 6.73 -6.97 17.01
N VAL A 32 7.16 -6.43 15.86
CA VAL A 32 6.84 -7.00 14.56
C VAL A 32 7.38 -8.43 14.51
N GLU A 33 8.68 -8.65 14.70
CA GLU A 33 9.31 -9.97 14.73
C GLU A 33 8.61 -10.98 15.65
N GLU A 34 8.20 -10.60 16.86
CA GLU A 34 7.46 -11.46 17.79
C GLU A 34 6.01 -11.79 17.32
N LEU A 35 5.30 -10.80 16.76
CA LEU A 35 4.01 -11.02 16.10
C LEU A 35 4.15 -11.88 14.83
N LEU A 36 5.31 -11.80 14.15
CA LEU A 36 5.66 -12.59 12.97
C LEU A 36 5.97 -14.06 13.34
N TYR A 37 6.68 -14.32 14.45
CA TYR A 37 6.94 -15.69 14.95
C TYR A 37 5.67 -16.43 15.40
N ARG A 38 4.60 -15.71 15.72
CA ARG A 38 3.31 -16.30 16.11
C ARG A 38 2.52 -16.90 14.94
N ASN A 39 2.91 -16.58 13.69
CA ASN A 39 2.40 -17.24 12.49
C ASN A 39 3.49 -18.17 11.95
N GLU A 40 3.37 -19.47 12.23
CA GLU A 40 4.30 -20.53 11.79
C GLU A 40 4.33 -20.74 10.26
N THR A 41 4.72 -19.73 9.48
CA THR A 41 4.92 -19.93 8.04
C THR A 41 6.08 -19.09 7.52
N SER A 42 6.99 -19.77 6.84
CA SER A 42 8.20 -19.22 6.24
C SER A 42 7.83 -18.21 5.14
N GLN A 43 8.40 -17.01 5.25
CA GLN A 43 8.27 -15.85 4.35
C GLN A 43 6.94 -15.11 4.41
N ILE A 44 6.96 -13.99 5.13
CA ILE A 44 5.84 -13.07 5.26
C ILE A 44 5.96 -12.04 4.12
N PRO A 45 4.88 -11.75 3.38
CA PRO A 45 4.91 -10.75 2.30
C PRO A 45 5.36 -9.38 2.84
N GLU A 46 6.27 -8.72 2.12
CA GLU A 46 6.79 -7.39 2.44
C GLU A 46 5.66 -6.36 2.70
N GLU A 47 4.54 -6.50 2.00
CA GLU A 47 3.31 -5.70 2.18
C GLU A 47 2.78 -5.72 3.63
N VAL A 48 2.87 -6.85 4.33
CA VAL A 48 2.40 -7.00 5.72
C VAL A 48 3.37 -6.32 6.69
N PHE A 49 4.67 -6.44 6.42
CA PHE A 49 5.70 -5.76 7.20
C PHE A 49 5.59 -4.24 7.07
N GLU A 50 5.43 -3.74 5.84
CA GLU A 50 5.24 -2.31 5.58
C GLU A 50 3.92 -1.79 6.18
N MET A 51 2.83 -2.57 6.16
CA MET A 51 1.60 -2.22 6.87
C MET A 51 1.84 -1.98 8.36
N LEU A 52 2.60 -2.85 9.01
CA LEU A 52 2.86 -2.76 10.44
C LEU A 52 3.78 -1.57 10.76
N GLU A 53 4.83 -1.35 9.97
CA GLU A 53 5.66 -0.14 10.05
C GLU A 53 4.80 1.11 9.91
N GLU A 54 3.93 1.20 8.90
CA GLU A 54 3.04 2.35 8.70
C GLU A 54 2.11 2.60 9.89
N SER A 55 1.54 1.54 10.47
CA SER A 55 0.65 1.63 11.62
C SER A 55 1.37 2.09 12.89
N ALA A 56 2.65 1.72 13.05
CA ALA A 56 3.45 2.13 14.19
C ALA A 56 3.78 3.64 14.18
N TYR A 57 3.85 4.27 12.99
CA TYR A 57 4.07 5.72 12.88
C TYR A 57 2.78 6.55 13.05
N ILE A 58 1.60 5.95 12.84
CA ILE A 58 0.30 6.61 13.00
C ILE A 58 -0.51 5.85 14.05
N LEU A 59 -0.35 6.24 15.31
CA LEU A 59 -1.10 5.66 16.43
C LEU A 59 -2.62 5.68 16.17
N LEU A 60 -3.25 4.53 16.33
CA LEU A 60 -4.69 4.35 16.16
C LEU A 60 -5.43 4.80 17.42
N ASN A 61 -6.31 5.79 17.30
CA ASN A 61 -7.10 6.26 18.43
C ASN A 61 -8.30 5.36 18.71
N LEU A 62 -8.30 4.62 19.82
CA LEU A 62 -9.37 3.67 20.17
C LEU A 62 -10.75 4.31 20.39
N ASN A 63 -10.78 5.55 20.88
CA ASN A 63 -12.02 6.28 21.18
C ASN A 63 -12.68 6.88 19.95
N ASN A 64 -11.91 7.14 18.89
CA ASN A 64 -12.37 7.83 17.69
C ASN A 64 -12.39 6.94 16.44
N ALA A 65 -11.64 5.83 16.43
CA ALA A 65 -11.60 4.93 15.29
C ALA A 65 -12.98 4.34 14.98
N SER A 66 -13.35 4.28 13.71
CA SER A 66 -14.55 3.55 13.28
C SER A 66 -14.32 2.04 13.36
N PRO A 67 -15.38 1.21 13.39
CA PRO A 67 -15.24 -0.24 13.31
C PRO A 67 -14.34 -0.67 12.13
N GLU A 68 -14.55 -0.06 10.97
CA GLU A 68 -13.76 -0.34 9.76
C GLU A 68 -12.28 0.04 9.93
N GLN A 69 -11.96 1.13 10.63
CA GLN A 69 -10.59 1.53 10.91
C GLN A 69 -9.91 0.60 11.92
N LEU A 70 -10.64 0.14 12.94
CA LEU A 70 -10.14 -0.85 13.90
C LEU A 70 -9.85 -2.18 13.21
N GLU A 71 -10.74 -2.63 12.33
CA GLU A 71 -10.55 -3.86 11.55
C GLU A 71 -9.40 -3.72 10.55
N ALA A 72 -9.32 -2.60 9.82
CA ALA A 72 -8.27 -2.33 8.85
C ALA A 72 -6.86 -2.24 9.46
N SER A 73 -6.77 -1.98 10.78
CA SER A 73 -5.49 -1.95 11.49
C SER A 73 -4.81 -3.32 11.58
N GLY A 74 -5.57 -4.41 11.50
CA GLY A 74 -5.06 -5.76 11.74
C GLY A 74 -4.68 -6.07 13.19
N LEU A 75 -4.80 -5.10 14.11
CA LEU A 75 -4.46 -5.26 15.52
C LEU A 75 -5.50 -6.05 16.31
N PHE A 76 -6.76 -6.02 15.85
CA PHE A 76 -7.89 -6.62 16.55
C PHE A 76 -8.66 -7.59 15.66
N THR A 77 -9.11 -8.69 16.26
CA THR A 77 -10.07 -9.61 15.65
C THR A 77 -11.46 -8.99 15.56
N PRO A 78 -12.35 -9.43 14.64
CA PRO A 78 -13.72 -8.90 14.56
C PRO A 78 -14.50 -9.00 15.87
N PHE A 79 -14.28 -10.08 16.63
CA PHE A 79 -14.87 -10.24 17.96
C PHE A 79 -14.38 -9.15 18.93
N GLN A 80 -13.06 -8.92 18.98
CA GLN A 80 -12.47 -7.86 19.82
C GLN A 80 -12.96 -6.47 19.40
N VAL A 81 -13.05 -6.18 18.10
CA VAL A 81 -13.59 -4.91 17.59
C VAL A 81 -15.04 -4.75 18.03
N HIS A 82 -15.88 -5.77 17.86
CA HIS A 82 -17.28 -5.73 18.30
C HIS A 82 -17.40 -5.48 19.82
N GLN A 83 -16.60 -6.16 20.65
CA GLN A 83 -16.60 -5.90 22.10
C GLN A 83 -16.15 -4.48 22.44
N LEU A 84 -15.13 -3.96 21.76
CA LEU A 84 -14.62 -2.61 21.97
C LEU A 84 -15.66 -1.55 21.58
N ILE A 85 -16.31 -1.69 20.43
CA ILE A 85 -17.39 -0.78 20.01
C ILE A 85 -18.57 -0.84 20.99
N ARG A 86 -18.99 -2.05 21.37
CA ARG A 86 -20.06 -2.24 22.36
C ARG A 86 -19.71 -1.62 23.71
N TYR A 87 -18.46 -1.70 24.14
CA TYR A 87 -17.98 -1.06 25.35
C TYR A 87 -18.09 0.46 25.24
N ARG A 88 -17.62 1.05 24.13
CA ARG A 88 -17.72 2.49 23.87
C ARG A 88 -19.16 3.00 23.88
N ASP A 89 -20.06 2.25 23.26
CA ASP A 89 -21.48 2.62 23.19
C ASP A 89 -22.16 2.58 24.57
N ARG A 90 -21.71 1.69 25.46
CA ARG A 90 -22.33 1.48 26.78
C ARG A 90 -21.71 2.32 27.89
N PHE A 91 -20.38 2.46 27.90
CA PHE A 91 -19.62 3.04 29.01
C PHE A 91 -18.87 4.32 28.64
N GLY A 92 -18.78 4.67 27.36
CA GLY A 92 -18.13 5.88 26.88
C GLY A 92 -16.66 5.67 26.49
N ALA A 93 -15.84 6.72 26.62
CA ALA A 93 -14.44 6.68 26.21
C ALA A 93 -13.60 5.73 27.08
N ILE A 94 -12.65 5.05 26.45
CA ILE A 94 -11.57 4.28 27.06
C ILE A 94 -10.49 5.27 27.52
N TYR A 95 -10.14 5.24 28.81
CA TYR A 95 -9.14 6.12 29.41
C TYR A 95 -7.79 5.44 29.60
N SER A 96 -7.77 4.11 29.63
CA SER A 96 -6.58 3.28 29.78
C SER A 96 -6.63 2.06 28.86
N ILE A 97 -5.50 1.70 28.24
CA ILE A 97 -5.40 0.53 27.35
C ILE A 97 -5.70 -0.74 28.16
N TYR A 98 -5.39 -0.73 29.45
CA TYR A 98 -5.65 -1.83 30.38
C TYR A 98 -7.15 -2.07 30.64
N GLU A 99 -8.06 -1.16 30.28
CA GLU A 99 -9.50 -1.42 30.30
C GLU A 99 -9.88 -2.51 29.28
N LEU A 100 -9.08 -2.68 28.22
CA LEU A 100 -9.28 -3.76 27.26
C LEU A 100 -9.16 -5.14 27.91
N ALA A 101 -8.37 -5.29 28.99
CA ALA A 101 -8.25 -6.57 29.71
C ALA A 101 -9.59 -7.04 30.30
N ALA A 102 -10.53 -6.13 30.55
CA ALA A 102 -11.86 -6.46 31.05
C ALA A 102 -12.83 -6.89 29.93
N LEU A 103 -12.44 -6.74 28.67
CA LEU A 103 -13.25 -7.10 27.52
C LEU A 103 -13.04 -8.56 27.11
N PRO A 104 -14.11 -9.31 26.80
CA PRO A 104 -13.97 -10.66 26.28
C PRO A 104 -13.07 -10.70 25.04
N GLY A 105 -12.16 -11.67 24.99
CA GLY A 105 -11.26 -11.89 23.86
C GLY A 105 -9.96 -11.07 23.89
N PHE A 106 -9.77 -10.20 24.87
CA PHE A 106 -8.50 -9.50 25.10
C PHE A 106 -7.66 -10.22 26.17
N ASP A 107 -6.35 -10.20 25.99
CA ASP A 107 -5.39 -10.85 26.87
C ASP A 107 -4.50 -9.76 27.48
N ALA A 108 -4.52 -9.65 28.81
CA ALA A 108 -3.78 -8.63 29.55
C ALA A 108 -2.27 -8.68 29.27
N SER A 109 -1.73 -9.87 28.98
CA SER A 109 -0.30 -10.05 28.69
C SER A 109 0.15 -9.38 27.38
N LYS A 110 -0.79 -9.12 26.44
CA LYS A 110 -0.52 -8.55 25.11
C LYS A 110 -0.78 -7.06 25.00
N LEU A 111 -1.34 -6.44 26.05
CA LEU A 111 -1.66 -5.03 26.06
C LEU A 111 -0.43 -4.10 26.03
N PRO A 112 0.71 -4.44 26.68
CA PRO A 112 1.92 -3.62 26.59
C PRO A 112 2.44 -3.48 25.15
N ASP A 113 2.35 -4.55 24.35
CA ASP A 113 2.81 -4.53 22.95
C ASP A 113 1.96 -3.57 22.11
N LEU A 114 0.65 -3.54 22.38
CA LEU A 114 -0.32 -2.68 21.71
C LEU A 114 -0.16 -1.20 22.09
N GLU A 115 0.43 -0.87 23.25
CA GLU A 115 0.62 0.51 23.71
C GLU A 115 1.47 1.33 22.74
N THR A 116 2.37 0.69 22.00
CA THR A 116 3.21 1.35 20.98
C THR A 116 2.45 1.74 19.71
N CYS A 117 1.29 1.14 19.46
CA CYS A 117 0.50 1.31 18.23
C CYS A 117 -0.82 2.10 18.45
N LEU A 118 -1.16 2.41 19.70
CA LEU A 118 -2.47 2.95 20.07
C LEU A 118 -2.38 4.33 20.73
N GLU A 119 -3.40 5.16 20.53
CA GLU A 119 -3.56 6.46 21.21
C GLU A 119 -4.89 6.50 21.96
N LEU A 120 -4.88 7.06 23.17
CA LEU A 120 -6.07 7.30 23.98
C LEU A 120 -6.33 8.79 24.12
N THR A 121 -6.58 9.46 23.00
CA THR A 121 -7.05 10.85 23.06
C THR A 121 -8.53 10.85 23.51
N PRO A 122 -8.94 11.74 24.44
CA PRO A 122 -10.29 11.72 25.02
C PRO A 122 -11.40 11.89 23.98
N GLY A 123 -12.57 11.31 24.31
CA GLY A 123 -13.71 11.07 23.43
C GLY A 123 -14.48 12.32 22.92
N PRO A 124 -15.62 12.10 22.24
CA PRO A 124 -16.35 13.12 21.51
C PRO A 124 -16.85 14.24 22.44
N GLY A 125 -16.28 15.44 22.31
CA GLY A 125 -16.68 16.64 23.06
C GLY A 125 -15.51 17.44 23.66
N ALA A 126 -14.34 16.84 23.85
CA ALA A 126 -13.14 17.60 24.21
C ALA A 126 -12.62 18.36 22.97
N PRO A 127 -12.22 19.64 23.08
CA PRO A 127 -11.56 20.36 21.99
C PRO A 127 -10.14 19.82 21.82
N VAL A 128 -10.03 18.60 21.27
CA VAL A 128 -8.77 18.07 20.81
C VAL A 128 -8.41 18.91 19.59
N LYS A 129 -7.42 19.81 19.74
CA LYS A 129 -6.79 20.46 18.58
C LYS A 129 -6.40 19.32 17.63
N LYS A 130 -7.08 19.23 16.49
CA LYS A 130 -6.78 18.26 15.43
C LYS A 130 -5.35 18.52 14.97
N ARG A 131 -4.37 17.88 15.60
CA ARG A 131 -2.96 18.06 15.27
C ARG A 131 -2.72 17.39 13.94
N SER A 132 -2.15 18.13 13.00
CA SER A 132 -1.63 17.51 11.80
C SER A 132 -0.37 16.72 12.19
N LYS A 133 -0.32 15.46 11.75
CA LYS A 133 0.86 14.60 11.92
C LYS A 133 1.58 14.59 10.57
N HIS A 134 2.88 14.87 10.59
CA HIS A 134 3.72 14.86 9.39
C HIS A 134 4.95 14.00 9.65
N MET A 135 5.31 13.19 8.67
CA MET A 135 6.49 12.33 8.71
C MET A 135 7.22 12.42 7.37
N VAL A 136 8.53 12.56 7.46
CA VAL A 136 9.46 12.46 6.34
C VAL A 136 10.55 11.51 6.78
N MET A 137 10.76 10.44 6.02
CA MET A 137 11.74 9.42 6.29
C MET A 137 12.61 9.21 5.05
N VAL A 138 13.92 9.14 5.27
CA VAL A 138 14.91 8.91 4.22
C VAL A 138 15.77 7.75 4.66
N ASP A 139 15.68 6.65 3.91
CA ASP A 139 16.47 5.45 4.16
C ASP A 139 17.50 5.32 3.03
N MET A 140 18.77 5.17 3.39
CA MET A 140 19.87 4.96 2.46
C MET A 140 20.62 3.70 2.85
N GLY A 141 20.87 2.82 1.88
CA GLY A 141 21.54 1.55 2.12
C GLY A 141 22.59 1.27 1.05
N LEU A 142 23.72 0.72 1.47
CA LEU A 142 24.78 0.25 0.58
C LEU A 142 25.12 -1.19 0.97
N SER A 143 25.19 -2.07 -0.02
CA SER A 143 25.61 -3.45 0.19
C SER A 143 27.13 -3.57 0.03
N HIS A 144 27.79 -4.22 0.99
CA HIS A 144 29.21 -4.55 0.94
C HIS A 144 29.41 -6.04 1.29
N PRO A 145 30.18 -6.82 0.50
CA PRO A 145 30.95 -6.42 -0.69
C PRO A 145 30.04 -6.05 -1.88
N GLU A 146 30.58 -5.23 -2.78
CA GLU A 146 29.87 -4.80 -3.99
C GLU A 146 29.60 -6.01 -4.91
N SER A 147 28.41 -6.06 -5.51
CA SER A 147 28.03 -7.15 -6.41
C SER A 147 28.95 -7.21 -7.64
N VAL A 148 29.27 -8.44 -8.08
CA VAL A 148 30.04 -8.69 -9.32
C VAL A 148 29.40 -7.99 -10.54
N ALA A 149 28.09 -7.80 -10.53
CA ALA A 149 27.36 -7.12 -11.61
C ALA A 149 27.66 -5.61 -11.76
N TYR A 150 28.39 -4.99 -10.83
CA TYR A 150 28.95 -3.63 -10.97
C TYR A 150 30.36 -3.62 -11.57
N GLN A 151 31.02 -4.78 -11.62
CA GLN A 151 32.36 -4.94 -12.16
C GLN A 151 32.26 -5.18 -13.67
N VAL A 152 33.24 -4.63 -14.39
CA VAL A 152 33.43 -4.93 -15.81
C VAL A 152 34.38 -6.13 -15.86
N ASP A 153 33.99 -7.19 -16.56
CA ASP A 153 34.89 -8.32 -16.78
C ASP A 153 36.09 -7.85 -17.61
N PRO A 154 37.33 -7.99 -17.14
CA PRO A 154 38.50 -7.49 -17.88
C PRO A 154 38.76 -8.22 -19.20
N ASP A 155 38.23 -9.43 -19.41
CA ASP A 155 38.40 -10.21 -20.64
C ASP A 155 37.30 -9.99 -21.70
N ASP A 156 36.17 -9.40 -21.30
CA ASP A 156 35.06 -9.06 -22.19
C ASP A 156 34.96 -7.53 -22.27
N GLN A 157 34.96 -6.93 -23.45
CA GLN A 157 34.80 -5.47 -23.61
C GLN A 157 33.37 -5.00 -23.27
N GLY A 158 32.68 -5.73 -22.40
CA GLY A 158 31.28 -5.57 -22.05
C GLY A 158 31.02 -4.36 -21.17
N GLU A 159 29.84 -3.77 -21.35
CA GLU A 159 29.33 -2.74 -20.46
C GLU A 159 28.96 -3.35 -19.10
N LYS A 160 28.94 -2.52 -18.05
CA LYS A 160 28.44 -2.92 -16.73
C LYS A 160 27.00 -3.46 -16.86
N VAL A 161 26.75 -4.61 -16.23
CA VAL A 161 25.42 -5.24 -16.23
C VAL A 161 24.38 -4.34 -15.55
N TYR A 162 24.77 -3.72 -14.43
CA TYR A 162 23.93 -2.72 -13.76
C TYR A 162 24.15 -1.32 -14.31
N THR A 163 23.04 -0.67 -14.65
CA THR A 163 23.02 0.63 -15.31
C THR A 163 23.03 1.81 -14.33
N GLY A 164 22.82 1.55 -13.04
CA GLY A 164 22.72 2.54 -11.98
C GLY A 164 23.66 2.31 -10.79
N SER A 165 23.55 3.16 -9.76
CA SER A 165 24.44 3.14 -8.59
C SER A 165 24.05 2.08 -7.55
N PRO A 166 25.01 1.55 -6.76
CA PRO A 166 24.75 0.55 -5.70
C PRO A 166 24.00 1.10 -4.48
N LEU A 167 23.80 2.42 -4.40
CA LEU A 167 23.08 3.05 -3.32
C LEU A 167 21.56 2.80 -3.47
N ARG A 168 20.98 2.04 -2.54
CA ARG A 168 19.52 1.98 -2.35
C ARG A 168 19.06 3.25 -1.65
N THR A 169 17.97 3.85 -2.12
CA THR A 169 17.41 5.05 -1.51
C THR A 169 15.89 4.96 -1.47
N THR A 170 15.31 5.17 -0.30
CA THR A 170 13.87 5.30 -0.10
C THR A 170 13.57 6.67 0.51
N LEU A 171 12.57 7.35 -0.02
CA LEU A 171 12.00 8.56 0.56
C LEU A 171 10.52 8.32 0.82
N ARG A 172 10.08 8.40 2.07
CA ARG A 172 8.67 8.31 2.46
C ARG A 172 8.22 9.63 3.06
N ILE A 173 7.15 10.18 2.53
CA ILE A 173 6.48 11.39 3.03
C ILE A 173 5.05 10.99 3.40
N ARG A 174 4.64 11.32 4.61
CA ARG A 174 3.28 11.14 5.11
C ARG A 174 2.80 12.41 5.76
N SER A 175 1.54 12.75 5.52
CA SER A 175 0.92 13.89 6.16
C SER A 175 -0.54 13.58 6.40
N GLN A 176 -0.98 13.75 7.63
CA GLN A 176 -2.35 13.57 8.07
C GLN A 176 -2.83 14.89 8.68
N ALA A 177 -3.75 15.55 8.00
CA ALA A 177 -4.37 16.79 8.46
C ALA A 177 -5.67 16.46 9.20
N GLY A 178 -5.58 16.36 10.52
CA GLY A 178 -6.70 15.98 11.38
C GLY A 178 -7.16 14.55 11.12
N ASN A 179 -8.48 14.34 11.03
CA ASN A 179 -9.06 12.99 10.91
C ASN A 179 -9.63 12.70 9.51
N HIS A 180 -9.58 13.68 8.60
CA HIS A 180 -10.30 13.61 7.33
C HIS A 180 -9.39 13.59 6.12
N LEU A 181 -8.17 14.09 6.20
CA LEU A 181 -7.28 14.13 5.04
C LEU A 181 -5.96 13.47 5.40
N SER A 182 -5.54 12.51 4.60
CA SER A 182 -4.20 11.97 4.63
C SER A 182 -3.60 11.93 3.24
N MET A 183 -2.28 12.04 3.18
CA MET A 183 -1.51 11.89 1.96
C MET A 183 -0.28 11.03 2.26
N GLY A 184 0.12 10.27 1.24
CA GLY A 184 1.36 9.52 1.27
C GLY A 184 2.06 9.62 -0.06
N LEU A 185 3.38 9.74 -0.02
CA LEU A 185 4.26 9.63 -1.17
C LEU A 185 5.44 8.75 -0.78
N THR A 186 5.77 7.78 -1.61
CA THR A 186 6.92 6.91 -1.44
C THR A 186 7.66 6.82 -2.75
N TYR A 187 8.94 7.18 -2.70
CA TYR A 187 9.89 7.00 -3.78
C TYR A 187 10.88 5.93 -3.36
N GLU A 188 11.19 5.04 -4.29
CA GLU A 188 12.26 4.06 -4.14
C GLU A 188 13.14 4.04 -5.38
N LYS A 189 14.43 3.83 -5.09
CA LYS A 189 15.46 3.47 -6.05
C LYS A 189 16.21 2.28 -5.46
N ASP A 190 16.17 1.15 -6.15
CA ASP A 190 16.96 0.00 -5.75
C ASP A 190 18.44 0.14 -6.14
N ALA A 191 19.26 -0.69 -5.49
CA ALA A 191 20.66 -0.83 -5.85
C ALA A 191 20.76 -1.33 -7.31
N GLY A 192 21.51 -0.60 -8.13
CA GLY A 192 21.77 -0.95 -9.54
C GLY A 192 20.81 -0.28 -10.51
N GLU A 193 19.78 0.37 -10.02
CA GLU A 193 18.83 1.13 -10.83
C GLU A 193 19.24 2.60 -10.98
N LYS A 194 18.81 3.21 -12.08
CA LYS A 194 18.92 4.66 -12.26
C LYS A 194 17.90 5.35 -11.37
N ALA A 195 18.26 6.50 -10.78
CA ALA A 195 17.31 7.29 -10.00
C ALA A 195 16.14 7.80 -10.86
N PHE A 196 16.43 8.14 -12.12
CA PHE A 196 15.45 8.58 -13.10
C PHE A 196 15.66 7.84 -14.41
N TYR A 197 14.55 7.41 -15.01
CA TYR A 197 14.50 6.83 -16.34
C TYR A 197 13.50 7.63 -17.18
N MET A 198 13.95 8.15 -18.32
CA MET A 198 13.12 8.98 -19.22
C MET A 198 12.41 10.16 -18.51
N GLY A 199 13.11 10.80 -17.56
CA GLY A 199 12.59 11.94 -16.79
C GLY A 199 11.56 11.59 -15.72
N LYS A 200 11.30 10.30 -15.46
CA LYS A 200 10.43 9.82 -14.38
C LYS A 200 11.26 9.12 -13.30
N PRO A 201 10.87 9.24 -12.02
CA PRO A 201 11.46 8.44 -10.96
C PRO A 201 11.24 6.96 -11.26
N GLN A 202 12.16 6.15 -10.77
CA GLN A 202 12.18 4.71 -10.99
C GLN A 202 10.90 4.06 -10.46
N PHE A 203 10.67 4.15 -9.15
CA PHE A 203 9.42 3.77 -8.52
C PHE A 203 8.83 4.95 -7.73
N LEU A 204 7.53 5.17 -7.91
CA LEU A 204 6.78 6.19 -7.18
C LEU A 204 5.36 5.69 -6.90
N SER A 205 5.02 5.59 -5.62
CA SER A 205 3.66 5.35 -5.14
C SER A 205 3.18 6.53 -4.31
N GLY A 206 1.90 6.84 -4.37
CA GLY A 206 1.38 7.95 -3.60
C GLY A 206 -0.12 8.13 -3.74
N TYR A 207 -0.73 8.65 -2.68
CA TYR A 207 -2.17 8.83 -2.58
C TYR A 207 -2.54 10.15 -1.89
N LEU A 208 -3.73 10.61 -2.23
CA LEU A 208 -4.52 11.57 -1.47
C LEU A 208 -5.78 10.84 -1.02
N HIS A 209 -6.00 10.83 0.29
CA HIS A 209 -7.09 10.11 0.92
C HIS A 209 -7.93 11.06 1.74
N TYR A 210 -9.23 11.01 1.50
CA TYR A 210 -10.25 11.73 2.24
C TYR A 210 -11.16 10.76 2.98
N GLN A 211 -11.23 10.88 4.29
CA GLN A 211 -12.18 10.18 5.16
C GLN A 211 -13.34 11.12 5.49
N GLY A 212 -14.54 10.78 5.03
CA GLY A 212 -15.76 11.54 5.28
C GLY A 212 -16.69 10.85 6.28
N ASN A 213 -17.63 11.63 6.84
CA ASN A 213 -18.55 11.14 7.87
C ASN A 213 -19.99 10.95 7.36
N ARG A 214 -20.34 11.61 6.24
CA ARG A 214 -21.70 11.64 5.67
C ARG A 214 -21.84 10.61 4.54
N ASN A 215 -22.33 11.05 3.38
CA ASN A 215 -22.61 10.21 2.22
C ASN A 215 -21.34 9.69 1.55
N ILE A 216 -20.27 10.47 1.56
CA ILE A 216 -18.94 10.03 1.15
C ILE A 216 -18.24 9.55 2.42
N LYS A 217 -17.97 8.25 2.51
CA LYS A 217 -17.23 7.65 3.61
C LYS A 217 -15.73 7.72 3.35
N GLN A 218 -15.33 7.44 2.13
CA GLN A 218 -13.92 7.40 1.78
C GLN A 218 -13.71 7.78 0.31
N LEU A 219 -12.65 8.52 0.03
CA LEU A 219 -12.19 8.79 -1.33
C LEU A 219 -10.68 8.66 -1.34
N VAL A 220 -10.15 7.88 -2.28
CA VAL A 220 -8.72 7.75 -2.51
C VAL A 220 -8.43 8.11 -3.97
N ALA A 221 -7.47 9.00 -4.19
CA ALA A 221 -6.92 9.31 -5.49
C ALA A 221 -5.41 9.02 -5.47
N GLY A 222 -4.90 8.33 -6.49
CA GLY A 222 -3.51 7.84 -6.53
C GLY A 222 -3.47 6.32 -6.37
N THR A 223 -2.55 5.81 -5.55
CA THR A 223 -2.38 4.38 -5.30
C THR A 223 -3.26 3.87 -4.17
N PHE A 224 -3.96 2.76 -4.41
CA PHE A 224 -4.83 2.12 -3.43
C PHE A 224 -4.88 0.60 -3.62
N GLN A 225 -5.31 -0.09 -2.57
CA GLN A 225 -5.62 -1.52 -2.60
C GLN A 225 -7.12 -1.70 -2.34
N LEU A 226 -7.69 -2.68 -3.03
CA LEU A 226 -9.08 -3.08 -2.86
C LEU A 226 -9.13 -4.53 -2.40
N ASN A 227 -9.65 -4.78 -1.21
CA ASN A 227 -10.05 -6.12 -0.82
C ASN A 227 -11.55 -6.25 -1.04
N GLN A 228 -11.95 -7.13 -1.95
CA GLN A 228 -13.35 -7.31 -2.34
C GLN A 228 -13.77 -8.79 -2.18
N GLY A 229 -14.92 -9.01 -1.54
CA GLY A 229 -15.45 -10.35 -1.22
C GLY A 229 -14.89 -10.93 0.08
N LEU A 230 -15.14 -12.23 0.35
CA LEU A 230 -14.56 -13.00 1.46
C LEU A 230 -13.04 -13.28 1.29
N GLY A 231 -12.31 -12.39 0.62
CA GLY A 231 -10.95 -12.61 0.14
C GLY A 231 -10.83 -13.46 -1.14
N LEU A 232 -11.89 -14.14 -1.57
CA LEU A 232 -11.87 -15.11 -2.68
C LEU A 232 -11.66 -14.51 -4.08
N VAL A 233 -11.99 -13.22 -4.29
CA VAL A 233 -12.03 -12.62 -5.64
C VAL A 233 -11.00 -11.51 -5.84
N ASN A 234 -10.59 -10.79 -4.79
CA ASN A 234 -9.57 -9.73 -4.96
C ASN A 234 -8.79 -9.35 -3.69
N GLY A 235 -8.77 -10.20 -2.65
CA GLY A 235 -8.26 -9.79 -1.34
C GLY A 235 -7.78 -10.95 -0.47
N SER A 236 -6.90 -11.79 -0.99
CA SER A 236 -6.05 -12.62 -0.16
C SER A 236 -4.87 -13.10 -0.99
N GLY A 237 -3.65 -12.95 -0.45
CA GLY A 237 -2.55 -13.77 -0.89
C GLY A 237 -3.03 -15.21 -1.00
N PHE A 238 -2.99 -15.77 -2.20
CA PHE A 238 -3.16 -17.19 -2.41
C PHE A 238 -1.98 -17.88 -1.71
N PHE A 239 -2.17 -18.25 -0.45
CA PHE A 239 -1.41 -19.34 0.15
C PHE A 239 -1.94 -20.61 -0.51
N HIS A 240 -1.24 -21.09 -1.54
CA HIS A 240 -1.46 -22.44 -2.05
C HIS A 240 -0.98 -23.44 -0.99
N HIS A 241 -1.78 -23.65 0.04
CA HIS A 241 -1.64 -24.79 0.94
C HIS A 241 -3.01 -25.30 1.39
N PRO A 242 -3.34 -26.59 1.14
CA PRO A 242 -4.63 -27.17 1.49
C PRO A 242 -4.90 -27.26 3.00
N ALA A 243 -3.94 -26.91 3.86
CA ALA A 243 -4.04 -27.01 5.32
C ALA A 243 -4.32 -25.68 6.06
N SER A 244 -4.29 -24.52 5.39
CA SER A 244 -4.48 -23.21 6.03
C SER A 244 -5.50 -22.36 5.30
N ILE A 245 -6.73 -22.87 5.18
CA ILE A 245 -7.90 -22.04 4.86
C ILE A 245 -8.18 -21.14 6.07
N ARG A 246 -7.39 -20.07 6.25
CA ARG A 246 -7.84 -18.94 7.05
C ARG A 246 -8.75 -18.13 6.16
N ILE A 247 -10.04 -18.47 6.19
CA ILE A 247 -11.09 -17.63 5.61
C ILE A 247 -10.93 -16.27 6.27
N ASN A 248 -10.48 -15.30 5.49
CA ASN A 248 -10.57 -13.93 5.89
C ASN A 248 -12.06 -13.59 5.89
N GLN A 249 -12.70 -13.71 7.06
CA GLN A 249 -14.02 -13.14 7.33
C GLN A 249 -14.00 -11.60 7.27
N GLN A 250 -12.88 -11.03 6.81
CA GLN A 250 -12.60 -9.62 6.67
C GLN A 250 -13.64 -8.99 5.76
N THR A 251 -14.34 -8.01 6.32
CA THR A 251 -15.02 -6.91 5.65
C THR A 251 -15.31 -7.13 4.18
N LEU A 252 -16.60 -7.31 3.85
CA LEU A 252 -17.12 -7.47 2.48
C LEU A 252 -16.49 -6.50 1.45
N SER A 253 -16.04 -5.31 1.90
CA SER A 253 -15.32 -4.32 1.11
C SER A 253 -14.34 -3.53 1.99
N LEU A 254 -13.06 -3.48 1.62
CA LEU A 254 -12.07 -2.59 2.22
C LEU A 254 -11.33 -1.81 1.12
N LEU A 255 -11.46 -0.48 1.16
CA LEU A 255 -10.68 0.45 0.36
C LEU A 255 -9.52 0.96 1.21
N ARG A 256 -8.29 0.70 0.78
CA ARG A 256 -7.09 1.07 1.53
C ARG A 256 -6.19 2.00 0.71
N PRO A 257 -5.85 3.20 1.19
CA PRO A 257 -4.80 3.99 0.57
C PRO A 257 -3.45 3.27 0.73
N TYR A 258 -2.64 3.28 -0.33
CA TYR A 258 -1.42 2.48 -0.39
C TYR A 258 -0.25 3.34 -0.87
N ALA A 259 0.84 3.43 -0.13
CA ALA A 259 2.05 4.12 -0.59
C ALA A 259 3.30 3.32 -0.17
N SER A 260 3.37 2.07 -0.59
CA SER A 260 4.47 1.17 -0.21
C SER A 260 5.53 1.06 -1.29
N LYS A 261 6.56 0.25 -1.02
CA LYS A 261 7.67 -0.09 -1.92
C LYS A 261 7.32 -1.12 -2.99
N THR A 262 6.32 -1.97 -2.72
CA THR A 262 5.96 -3.02 -3.67
C THR A 262 5.47 -2.46 -4.99
N GLU A 263 6.07 -2.92 -6.09
CA GLU A 263 5.70 -2.51 -7.45
C GLU A 263 4.43 -3.19 -7.98
N GLN A 264 3.89 -4.15 -7.22
CA GLN A 264 2.78 -4.98 -7.63
C GLN A 264 1.58 -4.85 -6.68
N ARG A 265 0.43 -5.40 -7.11
CA ARG A 265 -0.76 -5.59 -6.28
C ARG A 265 -1.33 -4.31 -5.67
N PHE A 266 -1.20 -3.21 -6.38
CA PHE A 266 -1.94 -1.99 -6.13
C PHE A 266 -2.66 -1.55 -7.41
N GLU A 267 -3.67 -0.72 -7.22
CA GLU A 267 -4.35 0.00 -8.27
C GLU A 267 -3.88 1.47 -8.25
N ARG A 268 -3.74 2.09 -9.43
CA ARG A 268 -3.49 3.54 -9.58
C ARG A 268 -4.68 4.19 -10.25
N GLY A 269 -5.32 5.15 -9.60
CA GLY A 269 -6.47 5.84 -10.15
C GLY A 269 -7.31 6.50 -9.08
N MET A 270 -8.62 6.26 -9.09
CA MET A 270 -9.54 6.80 -8.10
C MET A 270 -10.50 5.73 -7.61
N ALA A 271 -10.76 5.73 -6.31
CA ALA A 271 -11.79 4.92 -5.68
C ALA A 271 -12.60 5.77 -4.70
N CYS A 272 -13.91 5.54 -4.66
CA CYS A 272 -14.82 6.24 -3.78
C CYS A 272 -15.79 5.27 -3.14
N GLN A 273 -15.91 5.37 -1.82
CA GLN A 273 -16.89 4.67 -1.03
C GLN A 273 -17.97 5.65 -0.56
N PHE A 274 -19.18 5.39 -1.01
CA PHE A 274 -20.37 6.08 -0.60
C PHE A 274 -21.18 5.21 0.36
N ALA A 275 -21.87 5.82 1.31
CA ALA A 275 -22.82 5.13 2.16
C ALA A 275 -24.05 5.99 2.40
N TRP A 276 -25.23 5.41 2.23
CA TRP A 276 -26.50 6.05 2.51
C TRP A 276 -27.47 5.06 3.14
N ASN A 277 -27.97 5.41 4.32
CA ASN A 277 -28.86 4.57 5.10
C ASN A 277 -28.29 3.15 5.32
N ARG A 278 -28.83 2.14 4.62
CA ARG A 278 -28.44 0.73 4.70
C ARG A 278 -27.51 0.27 3.58
N PHE A 279 -27.22 1.15 2.62
CA PHE A 279 -26.43 0.82 1.44
C PHE A 279 -25.03 1.41 1.54
N GLN A 280 -24.06 0.65 1.06
CA GLN A 280 -22.68 1.07 0.86
C GLN A 280 -22.30 0.75 -0.59
N LEU A 281 -21.83 1.74 -1.33
CA LEU A 281 -21.39 1.61 -2.71
C LEU A 281 -19.92 1.96 -2.79
N LEU A 282 -19.09 1.01 -3.19
CA LEU A 282 -17.71 1.23 -3.57
C LEU A 282 -17.62 1.24 -5.10
N THR A 283 -17.00 2.27 -5.67
CA THR A 283 -16.65 2.31 -7.09
C THR A 283 -15.19 2.67 -7.24
N TRP A 284 -14.56 2.12 -8.26
CA TRP A 284 -13.17 2.41 -8.58
C TRP A 284 -12.93 2.41 -10.09
N ALA A 285 -11.91 3.16 -10.48
CA ALA A 285 -11.32 3.11 -11.80
C ALA A 285 -9.80 3.21 -11.64
N SER A 286 -9.08 2.34 -12.33
CA SER A 286 -7.63 2.27 -12.28
C SER A 286 -7.02 2.10 -13.66
N HIS A 287 -5.82 2.68 -13.80
CA HIS A 287 -4.94 2.49 -14.93
C HIS A 287 -3.51 2.29 -14.41
N THR A 288 -2.99 1.09 -14.60
CA THR A 288 -1.62 0.71 -14.21
C THR A 288 -0.84 0.21 -15.43
N TYR A 289 0.49 0.34 -15.35
CA TYR A 289 1.39 -0.29 -16.30
C TYR A 289 2.00 -1.53 -15.65
N GLN A 290 2.36 -2.50 -16.48
CA GLN A 290 2.96 -3.76 -16.08
C GLN A 290 4.21 -4.02 -16.90
N ASP A 291 5.20 -4.59 -16.24
CA ASP A 291 6.44 -5.01 -16.87
C ASP A 291 6.32 -6.43 -17.39
N LEU A 292 6.83 -6.63 -18.59
CA LEU A 292 6.87 -7.92 -19.25
C LEU A 292 8.32 -8.30 -19.54
N SER A 293 8.58 -9.59 -19.66
CA SER A 293 9.87 -10.09 -20.16
C SER A 293 9.83 -10.11 -21.69
N PRO A 294 10.61 -9.27 -22.40
CA PRO A 294 10.63 -9.29 -23.87
C PRO A 294 11.10 -10.64 -24.43
N VAL A 295 12.07 -11.28 -23.75
CA VAL A 295 12.64 -12.56 -24.15
C VAL A 295 11.61 -13.69 -24.06
N SER A 296 10.75 -13.67 -23.04
CA SER A 296 9.70 -14.67 -22.86
C SER A 296 8.55 -14.51 -23.87
N LEU A 297 8.50 -13.38 -24.56
CA LEU A 297 7.50 -13.05 -25.58
C LEU A 297 8.05 -13.19 -27.01
N ALA A 298 9.25 -13.75 -27.17
CA ALA A 298 9.84 -14.04 -28.47
C ALA A 298 9.21 -15.30 -29.07
N GLY A 299 8.23 -15.13 -29.97
CA GLY A 299 7.57 -16.24 -30.69
C GLY A 299 6.24 -15.84 -31.32
N ASP A 300 5.41 -16.83 -31.68
CA ASP A 300 4.10 -16.58 -32.31
C ASP A 300 3.11 -15.96 -31.31
N PRO A 301 2.56 -14.76 -31.59
CA PRO A 301 1.60 -14.09 -30.71
C PRO A 301 0.33 -14.89 -30.43
N LYS A 302 -0.03 -15.85 -31.29
CA LYS A 302 -1.25 -16.65 -31.14
C LYS A 302 -1.09 -17.80 -30.14
N GLU A 303 0.14 -18.26 -29.91
CA GLU A 303 0.43 -19.34 -28.96
C GLU A 303 0.86 -18.80 -27.60
N ILE A 304 1.43 -17.60 -27.58
CA ILE A 304 1.95 -16.97 -26.37
C ILE A 304 0.82 -16.29 -25.59
N LYS A 305 0.54 -16.81 -24.39
CA LYS A 305 -0.30 -16.15 -23.39
C LYS A 305 0.49 -15.05 -22.69
N TRP A 306 0.62 -13.92 -23.37
CA TRP A 306 1.51 -12.82 -22.93
C TRP A 306 1.22 -12.31 -21.51
N TRP A 307 -0.03 -12.42 -21.04
CA TRP A 307 -0.44 -12.00 -19.69
C TRP A 307 0.13 -12.88 -18.57
N GLU A 308 0.60 -14.10 -18.86
CA GLU A 308 1.25 -14.99 -17.89
C GLU A 308 2.74 -14.64 -17.68
N HIS A 309 3.33 -13.82 -18.57
CA HIS A 309 4.74 -13.43 -18.55
C HIS A 309 5.00 -12.06 -17.90
N GLN A 310 4.18 -11.73 -16.90
CA GLN A 310 4.36 -10.53 -16.07
C GLN A 310 5.57 -10.69 -15.15
N ARG A 311 6.42 -9.68 -15.09
CA ARG A 311 7.58 -9.68 -14.19
C ARG A 311 7.14 -9.30 -12.78
N THR A 312 7.54 -10.11 -11.81
CA THR A 312 7.18 -9.93 -10.40
C THR A 312 8.24 -9.26 -9.54
N THR A 313 9.46 -9.15 -10.04
CA THR A 313 10.60 -8.64 -9.26
C THR A 313 10.57 -7.13 -9.06
N GLY A 314 9.94 -6.37 -9.96
CA GLY A 314 9.90 -4.91 -9.90
C GLY A 314 11.28 -4.23 -10.05
N LEU A 315 12.23 -4.90 -10.70
CA LEU A 315 13.61 -4.39 -10.85
C LEU A 315 13.85 -3.88 -12.27
N HIS A 316 14.53 -2.75 -12.41
CA HIS A 316 15.07 -2.25 -13.68
C HIS A 316 16.54 -1.82 -13.55
N ARG A 317 17.40 -2.80 -13.27
CA ARG A 317 18.85 -2.65 -13.09
C ARG A 317 19.60 -2.80 -14.41
N THR A 318 19.17 -3.71 -15.29
CA THR A 318 19.83 -4.02 -16.57
C THR A 318 19.12 -3.41 -17.80
N SER A 319 19.78 -3.39 -18.96
CA SER A 319 19.21 -2.91 -20.23
C SER A 319 17.95 -3.69 -20.62
N GLY A 320 17.99 -5.02 -20.59
CA GLY A 320 16.84 -5.88 -20.89
C GLY A 320 15.67 -5.66 -19.92
N GLU A 321 15.96 -5.39 -18.64
CA GLU A 321 14.91 -5.08 -17.67
C GLU A 321 14.23 -3.73 -17.93
N LEU A 322 15.00 -2.72 -18.41
CA LEU A 322 14.48 -1.42 -18.80
C LEU A 322 13.68 -1.47 -20.13
N GLU A 323 14.09 -2.35 -21.05
CA GLU A 323 13.33 -2.64 -22.26
C GLU A 323 11.98 -3.27 -21.92
N GLY A 324 11.96 -4.22 -20.98
CA GLY A 324 10.77 -4.89 -20.45
C GLY A 324 9.80 -4.01 -19.65
N ARG A 325 10.16 -2.76 -19.37
CA ARG A 325 9.36 -1.85 -18.55
C ARG A 325 8.15 -1.28 -19.28
N ASP A 326 7.01 -1.17 -18.59
CA ASP A 326 5.76 -0.54 -19.06
C ASP A 326 5.25 -1.08 -20.42
N LEU A 327 5.44 -2.38 -20.67
CA LEU A 327 5.07 -3.01 -21.95
C LEU A 327 3.59 -3.38 -22.04
N ALA A 328 2.94 -3.60 -20.91
CA ALA A 328 1.50 -3.77 -20.83
C ALA A 328 0.84 -2.65 -20.02
N ALA A 329 -0.40 -2.36 -20.37
CA ALA A 329 -1.27 -1.49 -19.60
C ALA A 329 -2.50 -2.29 -19.16
N ARG A 330 -2.90 -2.08 -17.91
CA ARG A 330 -4.09 -2.63 -17.32
C ARG A 330 -5.04 -1.49 -16.98
N ILE A 331 -6.27 -1.58 -17.48
CA ILE A 331 -7.38 -0.71 -17.10
C ILE A 331 -8.37 -1.58 -16.33
N SER A 332 -8.63 -1.23 -15.08
CA SER A 332 -9.61 -1.94 -14.25
C SER A 332 -10.64 -0.97 -13.71
N GLY A 333 -11.85 -1.44 -13.48
CA GLY A 333 -12.89 -0.63 -12.88
C GLY A 333 -14.10 -1.46 -12.52
N GLY A 334 -14.88 -0.96 -11.58
CA GLY A 334 -16.05 -1.70 -11.13
C GLY A 334 -16.84 -1.01 -10.04
N ILE A 335 -17.83 -1.75 -9.58
CA ILE A 335 -18.81 -1.33 -8.60
C ILE A 335 -19.08 -2.49 -7.67
N GLN A 336 -19.15 -2.18 -6.38
CA GLN A 336 -19.60 -3.09 -5.34
C GLN A 336 -20.68 -2.40 -4.50
N LEU A 337 -21.82 -3.07 -4.33
CA LEU A 337 -22.94 -2.61 -3.53
C LEU A 337 -23.17 -3.58 -2.37
N ILE A 338 -23.18 -3.07 -1.15
CA ILE A 338 -23.46 -3.82 0.07
C ILE A 338 -24.70 -3.25 0.74
N TYR A 339 -25.66 -4.10 1.05
CA TYR A 339 -26.84 -3.79 1.85
C TYR A 339 -26.69 -4.41 3.24
N ARG A 340 -26.70 -3.58 4.28
CA ARG A 340 -26.61 -4.02 5.69
C ARG A 340 -27.92 -3.76 6.42
N HIS A 341 -28.47 -4.80 7.04
CA HIS A 341 -29.65 -4.72 7.89
C HIS A 341 -29.48 -5.57 9.15
N ARG A 342 -29.24 -4.93 10.30
CA ARG A 342 -28.90 -5.59 11.56
C ARG A 342 -27.65 -6.48 11.37
N GLU A 343 -27.78 -7.79 11.60
CA GLU A 343 -26.71 -8.77 11.45
C GLU A 343 -26.61 -9.35 10.03
N PHE A 344 -27.53 -8.98 9.14
CA PHE A 344 -27.55 -9.45 7.75
C PHE A 344 -26.82 -8.47 6.82
N ALA A 345 -25.95 -8.98 5.94
CA ALA A 345 -25.20 -8.16 4.99
C ALA A 345 -25.10 -8.83 3.62
N LEU A 346 -25.80 -8.30 2.62
CA LEU A 346 -25.76 -8.82 1.25
C LEU A 346 -24.90 -7.91 0.36
N GLY A 347 -23.91 -8.48 -0.32
CA GLY A 347 -22.98 -7.79 -1.20
C GLY A 347 -23.05 -8.28 -2.64
N MET A 348 -23.09 -7.36 -3.60
CA MET A 348 -22.96 -7.62 -5.03
C MET A 348 -21.76 -6.86 -5.57
N MET A 349 -20.99 -7.47 -6.46
CA MET A 349 -19.85 -6.84 -7.12
C MET A 349 -19.86 -7.16 -8.61
N THR A 350 -19.53 -6.16 -9.42
CA THR A 350 -19.20 -6.32 -10.83
C THR A 350 -17.95 -5.51 -11.15
N GLY A 351 -17.03 -6.10 -11.91
CA GLY A 351 -15.79 -5.49 -12.30
C GLY A 351 -15.41 -5.89 -13.72
N THR A 352 -14.67 -5.01 -14.38
CA THR A 352 -14.03 -5.29 -15.66
C THR A 352 -12.57 -4.93 -15.57
N GLU A 353 -11.75 -5.76 -16.18
CA GLU A 353 -10.32 -5.57 -16.30
C GLU A 353 -9.95 -5.81 -17.76
N ARG A 354 -9.25 -4.87 -18.36
CA ARG A 354 -8.74 -4.95 -19.72
C ARG A 354 -7.23 -4.78 -19.67
N MET A 355 -6.52 -5.80 -20.10
CA MET A 355 -5.08 -5.75 -20.27
C MET A 355 -4.75 -5.66 -21.77
N GLY A 356 -3.78 -4.84 -22.13
CA GLY A 356 -3.29 -4.77 -23.51
C GLY A 356 -1.85 -4.29 -23.59
N ILE A 357 -1.19 -4.65 -24.69
CA ILE A 357 0.19 -4.22 -24.96
C ILE A 357 0.22 -2.73 -25.34
N THR A 358 1.16 -1.99 -24.74
CA THR A 358 1.34 -0.56 -24.98
C THR A 358 1.94 -0.29 -26.35
N LYS A 359 1.96 0.98 -26.79
CA LYS A 359 2.66 1.36 -28.04
C LYS A 359 4.16 1.00 -28.00
N LYS A 360 4.80 1.16 -26.84
CA LYS A 360 6.19 0.74 -26.61
C LYS A 360 6.32 -0.77 -26.74
N GLY A 361 5.43 -1.53 -26.11
CA GLY A 361 5.38 -3.00 -26.24
C GLY A 361 5.22 -3.47 -27.68
N ASN A 362 4.31 -2.90 -28.45
CA ASN A 362 4.14 -3.27 -29.86
C ASN A 362 5.38 -2.95 -30.71
N ALA A 363 6.10 -1.86 -30.40
CA ALA A 363 7.33 -1.49 -31.11
C ALA A 363 8.50 -2.43 -30.79
N ILE A 364 8.62 -2.87 -29.54
CA ILE A 364 9.71 -3.76 -29.09
C ILE A 364 9.44 -5.22 -29.47
N LEU A 365 8.21 -5.68 -29.29
CA LEU A 365 7.83 -7.07 -29.56
C LEU A 365 7.63 -7.35 -31.05
N GLY A 366 7.50 -6.31 -31.90
CA GLY A 366 7.28 -6.42 -33.35
C GLY A 366 5.94 -7.03 -33.74
N ASN A 367 5.16 -7.49 -32.77
CA ASN A 367 3.96 -8.28 -32.91
C ASN A 367 2.77 -7.62 -32.23
N LYS A 368 1.57 -7.78 -32.80
CA LYS A 368 0.32 -7.34 -32.17
C LYS A 368 -0.26 -8.49 -31.36
N PHE A 369 -0.38 -8.28 -30.06
CA PHE A 369 -1.13 -9.17 -29.17
C PHE A 369 -2.52 -8.62 -28.96
N ASP A 370 -3.51 -9.51 -28.99
CA ASP A 370 -4.89 -9.13 -28.71
C ASP A 370 -5.07 -8.76 -27.23
N PRO A 371 -5.89 -7.74 -26.93
CA PRO A 371 -6.17 -7.35 -25.56
C PRO A 371 -6.97 -8.45 -24.86
N VAL A 372 -6.65 -8.69 -23.60
CA VAL A 372 -7.39 -9.61 -22.74
C VAL A 372 -8.41 -8.83 -21.93
N ILE A 373 -9.64 -9.34 -21.86
CA ILE A 373 -10.72 -8.74 -21.07
C ILE A 373 -11.21 -9.79 -20.08
N HIS A 374 -11.18 -9.43 -18.80
CA HIS A 374 -11.76 -10.21 -17.72
C HIS A 374 -12.97 -9.46 -17.16
N HIS A 375 -14.08 -10.18 -17.02
CA HIS A 375 -15.26 -9.71 -16.31
C HIS A 375 -15.38 -10.50 -15.03
N THR A 376 -15.53 -9.81 -13.91
CA THR A 376 -15.74 -10.41 -12.60
C THR A 376 -17.10 -10.01 -12.08
N ALA A 377 -17.87 -10.99 -11.62
CA ALA A 377 -19.15 -10.75 -10.95
C ALA A 377 -19.22 -11.67 -9.74
N SER A 378 -19.67 -11.17 -8.60
CA SER A 378 -19.85 -11.99 -7.41
C SER A 378 -21.00 -11.50 -6.54
N LEU A 379 -21.62 -12.45 -5.84
CA LEU A 379 -22.70 -12.25 -4.88
C LEU A 379 -22.26 -12.90 -3.57
N HIS A 380 -22.35 -12.16 -2.48
CA HIS A 380 -22.00 -12.59 -1.12
C HIS A 380 -23.16 -12.23 -0.19
N ALA A 381 -23.44 -13.03 0.83
CA ALA A 381 -24.56 -12.82 1.75
C ALA A 381 -24.19 -13.17 3.19
#